data_AF-A0A564YK15-F1
#
_entry.id   AF-A0A564YK15-F1
#
_cell.length_a   1.000
_cell.length_b   1.000
_cell.length_c   1.000
_cell.angle_alpha   90.00
_cell.angle_beta   90.00
_cell.angle_gamma   90.00
#
_symmetry.space_group_name_H-M   'P 1'
#
loop_
_entity.id
_entity.type
_entity.pdbx_description
1 polymer ?
#
loop_
_entity_poly.entity_id
_entity_poly.type
_entity_poly.pdbx_seq_one_letter_code
_entity_poly.pdbx_strand_id
1 'polypeptide(L)'
;MLVESWEKMSKSKLNGVEPSEVIARHGLELTRLTMLASVGPHAARQWNEGEILIGVKNWQSRMWKLIRRLTEFANNPSTSWPSPDRGDYLAANANFMKAHAKIIEQVHHHYCESFVLSAVIANLQKLTTILLKESGGSDRFGSSPTFLRAVGDLIVMLHPLAPIFSCELWSGFSQALKAAPSENLKFLRETSQWRYDLAKHVMDQRFPEKVN
;
A
#
# COMPACT_ATOMS: atom_id res chain seq x y z
N MET A 1 4.74 -20.41 -34.03
CA MET A 1 5.74 -19.88 -33.08
C MET A 1 5.84 -18.39 -33.38
N LEU A 2 5.11 -17.54 -32.65
CA LEU A 2 5.17 -16.09 -32.85
C LEU A 2 6.47 -15.60 -32.22
N VAL A 3 7.43 -15.23 -33.07
CA VAL A 3 8.64 -14.55 -32.64
C VAL A 3 8.23 -13.11 -32.34
N GLU A 4 8.09 -12.77 -31.06
CA GLU A 4 7.91 -11.37 -30.65
C GLU A 4 9.20 -10.60 -30.94
N SER A 5 9.25 -10.02 -32.13
CA SER A 5 10.32 -9.12 -32.59
C SER A 5 10.11 -7.73 -31.97
N TRP A 6 10.47 -7.57 -30.70
CA TRP A 6 10.70 -6.23 -30.15
C TRP A 6 12.20 -5.98 -30.05
N GLU A 7 12.59 -4.74 -30.30
CA GLU A 7 13.99 -4.37 -30.45
C GLU A 7 14.42 -3.34 -29.40
N LYS A 8 15.73 -3.31 -29.14
CA LYS A 8 16.34 -2.33 -28.24
C LYS A 8 16.04 -0.91 -28.72
N MET A 9 15.64 -0.04 -27.79
CA MET A 9 15.43 1.38 -28.05
C MET A 9 16.72 2.07 -28.50
N SER A 10 16.68 2.83 -29.60
CA SER A 10 17.79 3.68 -30.06
C SER A 10 17.30 4.89 -30.86
N LYS A 11 18.11 5.95 -30.88
CA LYS A 11 17.84 7.15 -31.70
C LYS A 11 17.74 6.83 -33.19
N SER A 12 18.60 5.94 -33.70
CA SER A 12 18.62 5.54 -35.11
C SER A 12 17.36 4.79 -35.56
N LYS A 13 16.68 4.13 -34.62
CA LYS A 13 15.46 3.36 -34.88
C LYS A 13 14.18 4.15 -34.65
N LEU A 14 14.29 5.37 -34.09
CA LEU A 14 13.16 6.24 -33.77
C LEU A 14 12.07 5.54 -32.94
N ASN A 15 12.46 4.54 -32.14
CA ASN A 15 11.59 3.71 -31.31
C ASN A 15 11.75 4.02 -29.81
N GLY A 16 12.42 5.13 -29.48
CA GLY A 16 12.61 5.59 -28.11
C GLY A 16 11.32 6.16 -27.52
N VAL A 17 11.12 5.94 -26.22
CA VAL A 17 10.00 6.51 -25.48
C VAL A 17 10.53 7.66 -24.63
N GLU A 18 9.96 8.84 -24.82
CA GLU A 18 10.31 10.04 -24.07
C GLU A 18 9.68 10.01 -22.66
N PRO A 19 10.48 9.90 -21.57
CA PRO A 19 9.92 9.72 -20.22
C PRO A 19 9.05 10.87 -19.75
N SER A 20 9.38 12.10 -20.15
CA SER A 20 8.61 13.30 -19.79
C SER A 20 7.18 13.24 -20.32
N GLU A 21 6.97 12.72 -21.53
CA GLU A 21 5.64 12.54 -22.09
C GLU A 21 4.84 11.44 -21.38
N VAL A 22 5.49 10.34 -21.00
CA VAL A 22 4.84 9.26 -20.22
C VAL A 22 4.33 9.81 -18.90
N ILE A 23 5.16 10.59 -18.21
CA ILE A 23 4.81 11.24 -16.94
C ILE A 23 3.66 12.22 -17.15
N ALA A 24 3.68 13.02 -18.21
CA ALA A 24 2.59 13.94 -18.53
C ALA A 24 1.26 13.24 -18.79
N ARG A 25 1.27 12.06 -19.44
CA ARG A 25 0.07 11.26 -19.74
C ARG A 25 -0.47 10.50 -18.52
N HIS A 26 0.40 9.89 -17.73
CA HIS A 26 0.01 8.87 -16.74
C HIS A 26 0.32 9.25 -15.29
N GLY A 27 1.12 10.28 -15.06
CA GLY A 27 1.56 10.72 -13.75
C GLY A 27 2.84 10.01 -13.27
N LEU A 28 3.64 10.76 -12.50
CA LEU A 28 4.96 10.34 -12.03
C LEU A 28 4.93 9.02 -11.25
N GLU A 29 3.99 8.87 -10.32
CA GLU A 29 3.97 7.72 -9.41
C GLU A 29 3.55 6.43 -10.10
N LEU A 30 2.63 6.52 -11.06
CA LEU A 30 2.26 5.37 -11.88
C LEU A 30 3.46 4.91 -12.73
N THR A 31 4.14 5.86 -13.41
CA THR A 31 5.34 5.55 -14.19
C THR A 31 6.43 4.91 -13.33
N ARG A 32 6.74 5.47 -12.16
CA ARG A 32 7.81 4.97 -11.30
C ARG A 32 7.50 3.57 -10.75
N LEU A 33 6.28 3.33 -10.28
CA LEU A 33 5.87 1.98 -9.85
C LEU A 33 5.89 0.98 -11.01
N THR A 34 5.47 1.37 -12.21
CA THR A 34 5.52 0.51 -13.39
C THR A 34 6.94 0.12 -13.76
N MET A 35 7.90 1.05 -13.67
CA MET A 35 9.32 0.76 -13.92
C MET A 35 9.89 -0.25 -12.92
N LEU A 36 9.44 -0.20 -11.65
CA LEU A 36 9.93 -1.07 -10.57
C LEU A 36 9.17 -2.41 -10.46
N ALA A 37 7.97 -2.50 -11.02
CA ALA A 37 7.15 -3.71 -10.99
C ALA A 37 7.67 -4.79 -11.94
N SER A 38 7.22 -6.04 -11.78
CA SER A 38 7.26 -7.19 -12.72
C SER A 38 8.61 -7.71 -13.25
N VAL A 39 9.68 -6.91 -13.36
CA VAL A 39 11.00 -7.39 -13.82
C VAL A 39 12.11 -6.79 -12.95
N GLY A 40 13.21 -7.53 -12.79
CA GLY A 40 14.40 -7.00 -12.12
C GLY A 40 15.11 -5.94 -12.97
N PRO A 41 15.99 -5.10 -12.38
CA PRO A 41 16.66 -4.01 -13.09
C PRO A 41 17.53 -4.48 -14.27
N HIS A 42 17.96 -5.75 -14.26
CA HIS A 42 18.79 -6.34 -15.31
C HIS A 42 17.99 -7.06 -16.41
N ALA A 43 16.67 -7.22 -16.23
CA ALA A 43 15.84 -7.94 -17.19
C ALA A 43 15.31 -6.98 -18.26
N ALA A 44 15.39 -7.42 -19.51
CA ALA A 44 14.88 -6.65 -20.64
C ALA A 44 13.34 -6.58 -20.59
N ARG A 45 12.78 -5.45 -21.00
CA ARG A 45 11.34 -5.16 -20.95
C ARG A 45 10.88 -4.49 -22.23
N GLN A 46 9.84 -5.06 -22.84
CA GLN A 46 9.09 -4.38 -23.86
C GLN A 46 8.22 -3.29 -23.22
N TRP A 47 8.40 -2.04 -23.64
CA TRP A 47 7.60 -0.94 -23.14
C TRP A 47 6.33 -0.79 -23.99
N ASN A 48 5.22 -1.33 -23.49
CA ASN A 48 3.88 -1.12 -24.06
C ASN A 48 2.99 -0.47 -23.01
N GLU A 49 2.73 0.84 -23.15
CA GLU A 49 1.99 1.61 -22.14
C GLU A 49 0.60 1.04 -21.82
N GLY A 50 -0.12 0.52 -22.82
CA GLY A 50 -1.46 -0.02 -22.66
C GLY A 50 -1.51 -1.27 -21.77
N GLU A 51 -0.47 -2.10 -21.84
CA GLU A 51 -0.39 -3.36 -21.12
C GLU A 51 0.35 -3.22 -19.78
N ILE A 52 1.49 -2.54 -19.79
CA ILE A 52 2.43 -2.59 -18.66
C ILE A 52 2.01 -1.69 -17.49
N LEU A 53 1.20 -0.66 -17.75
CA LEU A 53 0.68 0.23 -16.70
C LEU A 53 -0.60 -0.32 -16.06
N ILE A 54 -1.37 -1.18 -16.73
CA ILE A 54 -2.73 -1.52 -16.31
C ILE A 54 -2.78 -2.20 -14.95
N GLY A 55 -1.83 -3.09 -14.66
CA GLY A 55 -1.74 -3.80 -13.39
C GLY A 55 -1.49 -2.84 -12.22
N VAL A 56 -0.53 -1.93 -12.38
CA VAL A 56 -0.17 -0.92 -11.36
C VAL A 56 -1.30 0.10 -11.19
N LYS A 57 -1.91 0.57 -12.28
CA LYS A 57 -3.06 1.49 -12.24
C LYS A 57 -4.24 0.88 -11.49
N ASN A 58 -4.55 -0.39 -11.77
CA ASN A 58 -5.60 -1.12 -11.06
C ASN A 58 -5.28 -1.32 -9.57
N TRP A 59 -4.00 -1.52 -9.24
CA TRP A 59 -3.57 -1.62 -7.84
C TRP A 59 -3.67 -0.27 -7.11
N GLN A 60 -3.25 0.84 -7.72
CA GLN A 60 -3.43 2.18 -7.14
C GLN A 60 -4.92 2.49 -6.88
N SER A 61 -5.80 2.16 -7.84
CA SER A 61 -7.25 2.30 -7.67
C SER A 61 -7.79 1.48 -6.49
N ARG A 62 -7.25 0.27 -6.25
CA ARG A 62 -7.58 -0.56 -5.09
C ARG A 62 -7.14 0.07 -3.76
N MET A 63 -5.94 0.63 -3.70
CA MET A 63 -5.47 1.35 -2.50
C MET A 63 -6.32 2.59 -2.22
N TRP A 64 -6.68 3.35 -3.26
CA TRP A 64 -7.62 4.46 -3.13
C TRP A 64 -8.97 4.04 -2.58
N LYS A 65 -9.53 2.93 -3.10
CA LYS A 65 -10.79 2.37 -2.60
C LYS A 65 -10.70 1.99 -1.12
N LEU A 66 -9.55 1.48 -0.67
CA LEU A 66 -9.33 1.12 0.74
C LEU A 66 -9.40 2.36 1.65
N ILE A 67 -8.68 3.44 1.28
CA ILE A 67 -8.70 4.69 2.06
C ILE A 67 -10.07 5.35 2.00
N ARG A 68 -10.71 5.41 0.83
CA ARG A 68 -12.06 5.97 0.68
C ARG A 68 -13.07 5.26 1.58
N ARG A 69 -13.03 3.92 1.64
CA ARG A 69 -13.89 3.14 2.55
C ARG A 69 -13.66 3.52 4.01
N LEU A 70 -12.40 3.70 4.41
CA LEU A 70 -12.07 4.13 5.77
C LEU A 70 -12.60 5.55 6.08
N THR A 71 -12.52 6.46 5.11
CA THR A 71 -13.12 7.80 5.22
C THR A 71 -14.65 7.73 5.31
N GLU A 72 -15.30 6.90 4.49
CA GLU A 72 -16.75 6.65 4.53
C GLU A 72 -17.18 6.07 5.89
N PHE A 73 -16.41 5.13 6.42
CA PHE A 73 -16.59 4.59 7.77
C PHE A 73 -16.48 5.72 8.81
N ALA A 74 -15.41 6.50 8.78
CA ALA A 74 -15.20 7.57 9.75
C ALA A 74 -16.32 8.63 9.75
N ASN A 75 -16.92 8.90 8.59
CA ASN A 75 -18.00 9.87 8.44
C ASN A 75 -19.39 9.32 8.77
N ASN A 76 -19.54 8.01 8.97
CA ASN A 76 -20.83 7.42 9.29
C ASN A 76 -21.04 7.43 10.83
N PRO A 77 -22.07 8.15 11.34
CA PRO A 77 -22.31 8.29 12.78
C PRO A 77 -22.61 6.97 13.50
N SER A 78 -23.07 5.95 12.78
CA SER A 78 -23.40 4.63 13.32
C SER A 78 -22.20 3.68 13.40
N THR A 79 -21.00 4.15 13.05
CA THR A 79 -19.80 3.30 13.09
C THR A 79 -19.31 3.04 14.50
N SER A 80 -18.76 1.85 14.67
CA SER A 80 -18.20 1.39 15.92
C SER A 80 -16.69 1.45 15.87
N TRP A 81 -16.11 2.52 16.40
CA TRP A 81 -14.67 2.65 16.53
C TRP A 81 -14.06 1.61 17.49
N PRO A 82 -12.76 1.30 17.37
CA PRO A 82 -12.07 0.38 18.28
C PRO A 82 -12.16 0.87 19.72
N SER A 83 -12.46 -0.04 20.66
CA SER A 83 -12.74 0.31 22.05
C SER A 83 -12.27 -0.83 22.98
N PRO A 84 -11.85 -0.55 24.24
CA PRO A 84 -11.30 -1.58 25.14
C PRO A 84 -12.27 -2.73 25.46
N ASP A 85 -13.57 -2.46 25.45
CA ASP A 85 -14.65 -3.43 25.67
C ASP A 85 -14.89 -4.36 24.48
N ARG A 86 -14.33 -4.01 23.31
CA ARG A 86 -14.47 -4.77 22.07
C ARG A 86 -13.15 -5.47 21.74
N GLY A 87 -13.21 -6.80 21.69
CA GLY A 87 -12.07 -7.61 21.23
C GLY A 87 -11.69 -7.31 19.77
N ASP A 88 -10.41 -7.49 19.46
CA ASP A 88 -9.89 -7.32 18.10
C ASP A 88 -10.00 -8.65 17.32
N TYR A 89 -10.99 -8.72 16.44
CA TYR A 89 -11.27 -9.94 15.66
C TYR A 89 -10.13 -10.33 14.70
N LEU A 90 -9.35 -9.37 14.20
CA LEU A 90 -8.21 -9.68 13.33
C LEU A 90 -6.99 -10.12 14.13
N ALA A 91 -6.80 -9.58 15.33
CA ALA A 91 -5.78 -10.09 16.23
C ALA A 91 -6.03 -11.56 16.60
N ALA A 92 -7.31 -11.95 16.75
CA ALA A 92 -7.71 -13.34 16.97
C ALA A 92 -7.59 -14.24 15.71
N ASN A 93 -7.46 -13.65 14.52
CA ASN A 93 -7.34 -14.39 13.26
C ASN A 93 -5.86 -14.73 12.99
N ALA A 94 -5.45 -15.94 13.40
CA ALA A 94 -4.08 -16.42 13.22
C ALA A 94 -3.59 -16.40 11.76
N ASN A 95 -4.48 -16.65 10.78
CA ASN A 95 -4.11 -16.61 9.37
C ASN A 95 -3.80 -15.19 8.90
N PHE A 96 -4.60 -14.20 9.33
CA PHE A 96 -4.34 -12.80 9.05
C PHE A 96 -3.01 -12.36 9.68
N MET A 97 -2.81 -12.63 10.97
CA MET A 97 -1.61 -12.24 11.70
C MET A 97 -0.34 -12.85 11.09
N LYS A 98 -0.38 -14.14 10.74
CA LYS A 98 0.75 -14.82 10.07
C LYS A 98 1.03 -14.24 8.70
N ALA A 99 -0.01 -13.96 7.89
CA ALA A 99 0.16 -13.38 6.57
C ALA A 99 0.72 -11.95 6.65
N HIS A 100 0.21 -11.14 7.57
CA HIS A 100 0.66 -9.76 7.79
C HIS A 100 2.13 -9.72 8.23
N ALA A 101 2.51 -10.48 9.25
CA ALA A 101 3.88 -10.55 9.74
C ALA A 101 4.86 -11.05 8.66
N LYS A 102 4.47 -12.08 7.89
CA LYS A 102 5.29 -12.61 6.79
C LYS A 102 5.50 -11.55 5.70
N ILE A 103 4.48 -10.76 5.36
CA ILE A 103 4.60 -9.71 4.36
C ILE A 103 5.61 -8.64 4.83
N ILE A 104 5.53 -8.20 6.08
CA ILE A 104 6.49 -7.23 6.65
C ILE A 104 7.92 -7.77 6.56
N GLU A 105 8.12 -9.03 6.96
CA GLU A 105 9.43 -9.69 6.90
C GLU A 105 9.98 -9.76 5.47
N GLN A 106 9.15 -10.19 4.50
CA GLN A 106 9.56 -10.26 3.09
C GLN A 106 9.86 -8.88 2.50
N VAL A 107 9.06 -7.87 2.82
CA VAL A 107 9.28 -6.50 2.37
C VAL A 107 10.59 -5.96 2.94
N HIS A 108 10.85 -6.18 4.23
CA HIS A 108 12.11 -5.77 4.86
C HIS A 108 13.32 -6.46 4.20
N HIS A 109 13.26 -7.78 4.01
CA HIS A 109 14.33 -8.53 3.35
C HIS A 109 14.60 -8.00 1.92
N HIS A 110 13.55 -7.71 1.15
CA HIS A 110 13.70 -7.20 -0.22
C HIS A 110 14.20 -5.76 -0.28
N TYR A 111 13.91 -4.91 0.71
CA TYR A 111 14.48 -3.56 0.75
C TYR A 111 15.93 -3.54 1.24
N CYS A 112 16.29 -4.39 2.20
CA CYS A 112 17.58 -4.29 2.90
C CYS A 112 18.64 -5.26 2.41
N GLU A 113 18.24 -6.43 1.91
CA GLU A 113 19.17 -7.51 1.56
C GLU A 113 19.15 -7.80 0.07
N SER A 114 17.98 -8.15 -0.48
CA SER A 114 17.91 -8.71 -1.84
C SER A 114 17.71 -7.66 -2.94
N PHE A 115 17.24 -6.46 -2.60
CA PHE A 115 16.90 -5.37 -3.54
C PHE A 115 15.93 -5.76 -4.68
N VAL A 116 15.08 -6.78 -4.46
CA VAL A 116 14.08 -7.24 -5.44
C VAL A 116 12.79 -6.42 -5.26
N LEU A 117 12.79 -5.19 -5.78
CA LEU A 117 11.68 -4.23 -5.59
C LEU A 117 10.35 -4.68 -6.21
N SER A 118 10.40 -5.47 -7.29
CA SER A 118 9.20 -6.07 -7.88
C SER A 118 8.51 -7.03 -6.91
N ALA A 119 9.26 -7.74 -6.06
CA ALA A 119 8.73 -8.60 -5.02
C ALA A 119 8.17 -7.81 -3.83
N VAL A 120 8.73 -6.62 -3.53
CA VAL A 120 8.09 -5.69 -2.59
C VAL A 120 6.70 -5.31 -3.11
N ILE A 121 6.59 -4.85 -4.37
CA ILE A 121 5.31 -4.48 -4.98
C ILE A 121 4.31 -5.63 -4.93
N ALA A 122 4.72 -6.85 -5.26
CA ALA A 122 3.86 -8.03 -5.18
C ALA A 122 3.34 -8.29 -3.75
N ASN A 123 4.18 -8.12 -2.73
CA ASN A 123 3.79 -8.26 -1.32
C ASN A 123 2.81 -7.16 -0.88
N LEU A 124 3.01 -5.92 -1.31
CA LEU A 124 2.09 -4.81 -1.01
C LEU A 124 0.74 -4.97 -1.75
N GLN A 125 0.74 -5.48 -2.99
CA GLN A 125 -0.48 -5.86 -3.71
C GLN A 125 -1.27 -6.97 -2.99
N LYS A 126 -0.55 -7.97 -2.46
CA LYS A 126 -1.13 -9.03 -1.65
C LYS A 126 -1.76 -8.49 -0.38
N LEU A 127 -1.05 -7.64 0.37
CA LEU A 127 -1.58 -6.98 1.57
C LEU A 127 -2.82 -6.14 1.26
N THR A 128 -2.77 -5.35 0.18
CA THR A 128 -3.91 -4.54 -0.30
C THR A 128 -5.14 -5.42 -0.56
N THR A 129 -4.96 -6.60 -1.16
CA THR A 129 -6.05 -7.53 -1.46
C THR A 129 -6.64 -8.13 -0.19
N ILE A 130 -5.80 -8.53 0.77
CA ILE A 130 -6.24 -9.02 2.08
C ILE A 130 -7.07 -7.94 2.78
N LEU A 131 -6.55 -6.72 2.89
CA LEU A 131 -7.25 -5.61 3.56
C LEU A 131 -8.57 -5.24 2.87
N LEU A 132 -8.61 -5.25 1.53
CA LEU A 132 -9.86 -4.99 0.81
C LEU A 132 -10.91 -6.08 1.06
N LYS A 133 -10.51 -7.35 1.18
CA LYS A 133 -11.40 -8.45 1.54
C LYS A 133 -11.98 -8.25 2.94
N GLU A 134 -11.14 -7.91 3.92
CA GLU A 134 -11.58 -7.64 5.29
C GLU A 134 -12.52 -6.41 5.36
N SER A 135 -12.26 -5.38 4.54
CA SER A 135 -13.13 -4.19 4.45
C SER A 135 -14.46 -4.42 3.72
N GLY A 136 -14.60 -5.53 2.97
CA GLY A 136 -15.79 -5.81 2.18
C GLY A 136 -16.83 -6.70 2.86
N GLY A 137 -16.42 -7.44 3.90
CA GLY A 137 -17.25 -8.46 4.56
C GLY A 137 -17.84 -8.07 5.90
N SER A 138 -17.50 -6.90 6.46
CA SER A 138 -18.02 -6.48 7.77
C SER A 138 -18.09 -4.96 7.91
N ASP A 139 -19.18 -4.44 8.48
CA ASP A 139 -19.29 -3.05 8.97
C ASP A 139 -18.31 -2.73 10.13
N ARG A 140 -17.46 -3.71 10.47
CA ARG A 140 -16.54 -3.71 11.62
C ARG A 140 -15.08 -3.57 11.22
N PHE A 141 -14.74 -3.41 9.94
CA PHE A 141 -13.33 -3.35 9.53
C PHE A 141 -12.57 -2.20 10.22
N GLY A 142 -13.20 -1.03 10.35
CA GLY A 142 -12.63 0.11 11.09
C GLY A 142 -12.65 -0.05 12.61
N SER A 143 -13.30 -1.10 13.14
CA SER A 143 -13.37 -1.39 14.57
C SER A 143 -12.20 -2.22 15.09
N SER A 144 -11.29 -2.66 14.21
CA SER A 144 -10.10 -3.44 14.58
C SER A 144 -8.84 -2.55 14.60
N PRO A 145 -8.17 -2.39 15.76
CA PRO A 145 -6.85 -1.75 15.82
C PRO A 145 -5.83 -2.42 14.89
N THR A 146 -5.86 -3.75 14.80
CA THR A 146 -4.98 -4.53 13.91
C THR A 146 -5.21 -4.21 12.44
N PHE A 147 -6.47 -4.04 12.01
CA PHE A 147 -6.78 -3.59 10.64
C PHE A 147 -6.17 -2.22 10.36
N LEU A 148 -6.44 -1.24 11.22
CA LEU A 148 -5.97 0.14 11.05
C LEU A 148 -4.43 0.20 11.03
N ARG A 149 -3.78 -0.57 11.90
CA ARG A 149 -2.34 -0.74 11.92
C ARG A 149 -1.84 -1.29 10.58
N ALA A 150 -2.42 -2.38 10.08
CA ALA A 150 -1.99 -3.00 8.83
C ALA A 150 -2.17 -2.07 7.60
N VAL A 151 -3.17 -1.19 7.61
CA VAL A 151 -3.32 -0.12 6.61
C VAL A 151 -2.17 0.89 6.73
N GLY A 152 -1.81 1.33 7.94
CA GLY A 152 -0.64 2.17 8.17
C GLY A 152 0.66 1.50 7.71
N ASP A 153 0.84 0.22 8.02
CA ASP A 153 2.02 -0.57 7.63
C ASP A 153 2.13 -0.62 6.10
N LEU A 154 1.01 -0.85 5.39
CA LEU A 154 0.96 -0.82 3.92
C LEU A 154 1.41 0.53 3.35
N ILE A 155 0.93 1.66 3.89
CA ILE A 155 1.24 3.01 3.38
C ILE A 155 2.71 3.36 3.63
N VAL A 156 3.24 3.06 4.82
CA VAL A 156 4.65 3.34 5.15
C VAL A 156 5.59 2.46 4.33
N MET A 157 5.27 1.17 4.15
CA MET A 157 6.07 0.28 3.30
C MET A 157 6.05 0.68 1.82
N LEU A 158 4.97 1.34 1.36
CA LEU A 158 4.86 1.87 -0.01
C LEU A 158 5.77 3.10 -0.22
N HIS A 159 6.03 3.88 0.82
CA HIS A 159 6.66 5.21 0.70
C HIS A 159 7.96 5.24 -0.14
N PRO A 160 8.94 4.32 0.03
CA PRO A 160 10.15 4.32 -0.80
C PRO A 160 9.85 4.11 -2.30
N LEU A 161 8.80 3.36 -2.62
CA LEU A 161 8.39 3.04 -3.99
C LEU A 161 7.38 4.02 -4.57
N ALA A 162 6.67 4.81 -3.75
CA ALA A 162 5.65 5.78 -4.16
C ALA A 162 5.47 6.95 -3.18
N PRO A 163 6.45 7.88 -3.00
CA PRO A 163 6.41 8.82 -1.88
C PRO A 163 5.24 9.79 -2.00
N ILE A 164 5.00 10.40 -3.17
CA ILE A 164 3.89 11.37 -3.32
C ILE A 164 2.55 10.65 -3.14
N PHE A 165 2.41 9.47 -3.74
CA PHE A 165 1.17 8.69 -3.61
C PHE A 165 0.94 8.23 -2.17
N SER A 166 1.98 7.78 -1.47
CA SER A 166 1.89 7.38 -0.07
C SER A 166 1.56 8.55 0.85
N CYS A 167 2.06 9.77 0.58
CA CYS A 167 1.71 10.97 1.33
C CYS A 167 0.21 11.26 1.23
N GLU A 168 -0.35 11.14 0.03
CA GLU A 168 -1.77 11.36 -0.19
C GLU A 168 -2.64 10.30 0.52
N LEU A 169 -2.27 9.01 0.40
CA LEU A 169 -2.95 7.94 1.13
C LEU A 169 -2.85 8.13 2.65
N TRP A 170 -1.68 8.56 3.15
CA TRP A 170 -1.47 8.84 4.57
C TRP A 170 -2.30 10.01 5.07
N SER A 171 -2.46 11.05 4.26
CA SER A 171 -3.32 12.20 4.56
C SER A 171 -4.77 11.74 4.76
N GLY A 172 -5.32 10.99 3.79
CA GLY A 172 -6.69 10.45 3.89
C GLY A 172 -6.85 9.48 5.06
N PHE A 173 -5.88 8.59 5.28
CA PHE A 173 -5.84 7.69 6.45
C PHE A 173 -5.87 8.48 7.76
N SER A 174 -4.95 9.44 7.93
CA SER A 174 -4.82 10.23 9.15
C SER A 174 -6.06 11.08 9.42
N GLN A 175 -6.64 11.67 8.38
CA GLN A 175 -7.87 12.44 8.50
C GLN A 175 -9.05 11.56 8.95
N ALA A 176 -9.20 10.38 8.36
CA ALA A 176 -10.23 9.43 8.75
C ALA A 176 -10.09 9.01 10.22
N LEU A 177 -8.88 8.68 10.68
CA LEU A 177 -8.68 8.30 12.08
C LEU A 177 -8.90 9.47 13.04
N LYS A 178 -8.49 10.69 12.68
CA LYS A 178 -8.70 11.90 13.51
C LYS A 178 -10.18 12.25 13.71
N ALA A 179 -11.09 11.74 12.88
CA ALA A 179 -12.53 11.88 13.07
C ALA A 179 -13.09 10.93 14.15
N ALA A 180 -12.31 9.97 14.65
CA ALA A 180 -12.73 9.09 15.74
C ALA A 180 -12.90 9.87 17.06
N PRO A 181 -13.83 9.44 17.95
CA PRO A 181 -13.96 10.03 19.27
C PRO A 181 -12.65 9.96 20.07
N SER A 182 -12.41 10.96 20.93
CA SER A 182 -11.13 11.12 21.64
C SER A 182 -10.75 9.90 22.49
N GLU A 183 -11.73 9.22 23.08
CA GLU A 183 -11.52 8.00 23.86
C GLU A 183 -11.01 6.84 23.00
N ASN A 184 -11.58 6.64 21.81
CA ASN A 184 -11.14 5.61 20.87
C ASN A 184 -9.74 5.91 20.32
N LEU A 185 -9.43 7.19 20.06
CA LEU A 185 -8.09 7.61 19.67
C LEU A 185 -7.05 7.36 20.77
N LYS A 186 -7.41 7.62 22.03
CA LYS A 186 -6.57 7.32 23.18
C LYS A 186 -6.33 5.82 23.29
N PHE A 187 -7.38 5.01 23.20
CA PHE A 187 -7.28 3.55 23.20
C PHE A 187 -6.37 3.02 22.08
N LEU A 188 -6.51 3.56 20.85
CA LEU A 188 -5.64 3.20 19.74
C LEU A 188 -4.18 3.48 20.05
N ARG A 189 -3.86 4.66 20.61
CA ARG A 189 -2.49 5.03 20.99
C ARG A 189 -1.91 4.18 22.12
N GLU A 190 -2.75 3.74 23.05
CA GLU A 190 -2.35 2.91 24.21
C GLU A 190 -2.27 1.42 23.86
N THR A 191 -2.81 1.00 22.72
CA THR A 191 -2.67 -0.37 22.23
C THR A 191 -1.18 -0.68 22.01
N SER A 192 -0.67 -1.72 22.66
CA SER A 192 0.76 -2.10 22.66
C SER A 192 1.39 -2.26 21.28
N GLN A 193 0.57 -2.49 20.27
CA GLN A 193 0.96 -2.74 18.89
C GLN A 193 0.89 -1.50 17.98
N TRP A 194 0.27 -0.41 18.45
CA TRP A 194 0.17 0.83 17.69
C TRP A 194 1.50 1.60 17.71
N ARG A 195 1.91 2.14 16.56
CA ARG A 195 3.21 2.81 16.42
C ARG A 195 3.19 4.09 15.58
N TYR A 196 2.00 4.54 15.19
CA TYR A 196 1.87 5.66 14.26
C TYR A 196 1.51 6.96 14.95
N ASP A 197 2.24 8.00 14.58
CA ASP A 197 1.93 9.36 14.98
C ASP A 197 1.17 10.05 13.86
N LEU A 198 -0.15 10.18 14.04
CA LEU A 198 -1.05 10.81 13.06
C LEU A 198 -0.79 12.33 12.89
N ALA A 199 0.03 12.96 13.74
CA ALA A 199 0.44 14.34 13.56
C ALA A 199 1.63 14.49 12.59
N LYS A 200 2.39 13.41 12.36
CA LYS A 200 3.56 13.41 11.48
C LYS A 200 3.24 12.96 10.06
N HIS A 201 4.09 13.33 9.11
CA HIS A 201 4.00 12.85 7.73
C HIS A 201 4.40 11.37 7.64
N VAL A 202 4.04 10.70 6.54
CA VAL A 202 4.39 9.29 6.30
C VAL A 202 5.90 9.06 6.30
N MET A 203 6.68 10.03 5.82
CA MET A 203 8.14 9.98 5.75
C MET A 203 8.82 9.97 7.12
N ASP A 204 8.14 10.51 8.15
CA ASP A 204 8.64 10.58 9.51
C ASP A 204 8.19 9.38 10.35
N GLN A 205 7.38 8.48 9.78
CA GLN A 205 6.95 7.27 10.45
C GLN A 205 8.09 6.24 10.44
N ARG A 206 8.21 5.51 11.54
CA ARG A 206 9.14 4.38 11.59
C ARG A 206 8.67 3.27 10.66
N PHE A 207 9.60 2.72 9.89
CA PHE A 207 9.31 1.59 9.02
C PHE A 207 8.81 0.38 9.82
N PRO A 208 7.81 -0.37 9.33
CA PRO A 208 7.31 -1.55 10.02
C PRO A 208 8.37 -2.63 10.22
N GLU A 209 8.63 -2.96 11.48
CA GLU A 209 9.43 -4.12 11.86
C GLU A 209 8.52 -5.26 12.36
N LYS A 210 9.03 -6.49 12.27
CA LYS A 210 8.40 -7.68 12.84
C LYS A 210 8.25 -7.47 14.35
N VAL A 211 7.05 -7.69 14.87
CA VAL A 211 6.85 -7.78 16.32
C VAL A 211 7.31 -9.17 16.74
N ASN A 212 8.30 -9.21 17.64
CA ASN A 212 8.78 -10.47 18.26
C ASN A 212 7.69 -11.10 19.12
#